data_AF-A0A947AFA1-F1
#
_entry.id   AF-A0A947AFA1-F1
#
_cell.length_a   1.000
_cell.length_b   1.000
_cell.length_c   1.000
_cell.angle_alpha   90.00
_cell.angle_beta   90.00
_cell.angle_gamma   90.00
#
_symmetry.space_group_name_H-M   'P 1'
#
loop_
_entity.id
_entity.type
_entity.pdbx_description
1 polymer ?
#
loop_
_entity_poly.entity_id
_entity_poly.type
_entity_poly.pdbx_seq_one_letter_code
_entity_poly.pdbx_strand_id
1 'polypeptide(L)'
;VAPLILMLMTPYVTVSEDFDWMFAEFIMPQGVQWGYVTAVGIFATISQLLMTKAYELTKAGIVGTISYSNIVFAVVIGIMLGDPIPDIWTVLGIILVILSGLLVALPKGLK
;
A
#
# COMPACT_ATOMS: atom_id res chain seq x y z
N VAL A 1 -11.20 -9.41 -8.09
CA VAL A 1 -12.53 -9.59 -8.73
C VAL A 1 -13.46 -8.46 -8.36
N ALA A 2 -13.70 -8.19 -7.06
CA ALA A 2 -14.58 -7.09 -6.63
C ALA A 2 -14.25 -5.70 -7.22
N PRO A 3 -12.97 -5.24 -7.27
CA PRO A 3 -12.65 -3.94 -7.87
C PRO A 3 -12.97 -3.88 -9.36
N LEU A 4 -12.69 -4.95 -10.11
CA LEU A 4 -12.98 -5.02 -11.54
C LEU A 4 -14.48 -4.93 -11.83
N ILE A 5 -15.31 -5.59 -11.02
CA ILE A 5 -16.77 -5.51 -11.14
C ILE A 5 -17.24 -4.07 -10.90
N LEU A 6 -16.77 -3.43 -9.83
CA LEU A 6 -17.13 -2.04 -9.53
C LEU A 6 -16.74 -1.13 -10.69
N MET A 7 -15.51 -1.24 -11.20
CA MET A 7 -15.03 -0.40 -12.29
C MET A 7 -15.79 -0.58 -13.61
N LEU A 8 -16.25 -1.79 -13.91
CA LEU A 8 -17.07 -2.08 -15.10
C LEU A 8 -18.52 -1.61 -14.94
N MET A 9 -19.03 -1.56 -13.71
CA MET A 9 -20.40 -1.09 -13.40
C MET A 9 -20.49 0.43 -13.27
N THR A 10 -19.40 1.11 -12.90
CA THR A 10 -19.30 2.58 -12.79
C THR A 10 -19.96 3.34 -13.94
N PRO A 11 -19.72 3.04 -15.24
CA PRO A 11 -20.35 3.79 -16.34
C PRO A 11 -21.87 3.57 -16.49
N TYR A 12 -22.44 2.56 -15.83
CA TYR A 12 -23.87 2.21 -15.91
C TYR A 12 -24.67 2.60 -14.66
N VAL A 13 -24.00 3.07 -13.61
CA VAL A 13 -24.62 3.41 -12.31
C VAL A 13 -24.30 4.86 -11.99
N THR A 14 -25.33 5.69 -11.80
CA THR A 14 -25.15 7.02 -11.23
C THR A 14 -24.92 6.89 -9.73
N VAL A 15 -23.70 7.19 -9.29
CA VAL A 15 -23.25 7.05 -7.91
C VAL A 15 -23.55 8.35 -7.15
N SER A 16 -24.04 8.24 -5.91
CA SER A 16 -24.18 9.40 -5.01
C SER A 16 -22.80 9.88 -4.57
N GLU A 17 -22.60 11.19 -4.34
CA GLU A 17 -21.30 11.77 -3.98
C GLU A 17 -20.62 11.06 -2.78
N ASP A 18 -21.41 10.56 -1.82
CA ASP A 18 -20.93 9.80 -0.65
C ASP A 18 -20.20 8.49 -1.00
N PHE A 19 -20.44 7.93 -2.19
CA PHE A 19 -19.88 6.65 -2.65
C PHE A 19 -18.85 6.79 -3.77
N ASP A 20 -18.51 8.01 -4.18
CA ASP A 20 -17.57 8.27 -5.28
C ASP A 20 -16.21 7.55 -5.10
N TRP A 21 -15.73 7.47 -3.85
CA TRP A 21 -14.50 6.77 -3.48
C TRP A 21 -14.48 5.25 -3.81
N MET A 22 -15.64 4.62 -4.03
CA MET A 22 -15.75 3.19 -4.36
C MET A 22 -15.81 2.92 -5.87
N PHE A 23 -16.15 3.92 -6.68
CA PHE A 23 -16.45 3.77 -8.10
C PHE A 23 -15.44 4.52 -8.95
N ALA A 24 -14.42 3.80 -9.42
CA ALA A 24 -13.47 4.33 -10.39
C ALA A 24 -13.83 3.82 -11.79
N GLU A 25 -13.77 4.68 -12.81
CA GLU A 25 -13.95 4.24 -14.20
C GLU A 25 -12.70 3.53 -14.71
N PHE A 26 -12.87 2.42 -15.43
CA PHE A 26 -11.75 1.77 -16.09
C PHE A 26 -11.37 2.50 -17.38
N ILE A 27 -10.20 3.15 -17.36
CA ILE A 27 -9.66 3.87 -18.51
C ILE A 27 -8.44 3.11 -19.07
N MET A 28 -8.47 2.84 -20.37
CA MET A 28 -7.36 2.19 -21.07
C MET A 28 -6.12 3.10 -21.10
N PRO A 29 -4.93 2.62 -20.67
CA PRO A 29 -3.70 3.39 -20.74
C PRO A 29 -3.35 3.77 -22.18
N GLN A 30 -2.84 4.98 -22.39
CA GLN A 30 -2.40 5.48 -23.70
C GLN A 30 -0.95 5.98 -23.66
N GLY A 31 -0.21 5.72 -24.75
CA GLY A 31 1.16 6.21 -24.93
C GLY A 31 2.11 5.83 -23.80
N VAL A 32 2.65 6.84 -23.10
CA VAL A 32 3.64 6.69 -22.02
C VAL A 32 3.10 5.93 -20.81
N GLN A 33 1.77 5.92 -20.59
CA GLN A 33 1.16 5.23 -19.46
C GLN A 33 1.43 3.71 -19.48
N TRP A 34 1.59 3.10 -20.66
CA TRP A 34 2.01 1.70 -20.79
C TRP A 34 3.39 1.44 -20.20
N GLY A 35 4.30 2.41 -20.32
CA GLY A 35 5.62 2.35 -19.69
C GLY A 35 5.51 2.31 -18.16
N TYR A 36 4.66 3.16 -17.57
CA TYR A 36 4.42 3.17 -16.13
C TYR A 36 3.77 1.87 -15.65
N VAL A 37 2.74 1.37 -16.34
CA VAL A 37 2.07 0.11 -16.00
C VAL A 37 3.06 -1.06 -16.03
N THR A 38 3.90 -1.12 -17.06
CA THR A 38 4.92 -2.17 -17.20
C THR A 38 5.96 -2.08 -16.09
N ALA A 39 6.45 -0.86 -15.78
CA ALA A 39 7.40 -0.65 -14.71
C ALA A 39 6.82 -1.08 -13.36
N VAL A 40 5.60 -0.65 -13.02
CA VAL A 40 4.88 -1.07 -11.80
C VAL A 40 4.74 -2.59 -11.75
N GLY A 41 4.37 -3.24 -12.85
CA GLY A 41 4.27 -4.70 -12.91
C GLY A 41 5.60 -5.42 -12.62
N ILE A 42 6.71 -4.93 -13.18
CA ILE A 42 8.04 -5.50 -12.95
C ILE A 42 8.45 -5.32 -11.48
N PHE A 43 8.36 -4.09 -10.95
CA PHE A 43 8.75 -3.81 -9.56
C PHE A 43 7.86 -4.54 -8.55
N ALA A 44 6.55 -4.61 -8.80
CA ALA A 44 5.62 -5.36 -7.95
C ALA A 44 5.96 -6.85 -7.92
N THR A 45 6.29 -7.44 -9.08
CA THR A 45 6.70 -8.84 -9.17
C THR A 45 7.99 -9.09 -8.39
N ILE A 46 9.01 -8.24 -8.56
CA ILE A 46 10.27 -8.34 -7.81
C ILE A 46 10.02 -8.21 -6.30
N SER A 47 9.24 -7.21 -5.89
CA SER A 47 8.86 -6.99 -4.49
C SER A 47 8.17 -8.23 -3.90
N GLN A 48 7.25 -8.85 -4.65
CA GLN A 48 6.55 -10.03 -4.21
C GLN A 48 7.49 -11.24 -4.06
N LEU A 49 8.42 -11.44 -5.01
CA LEU A 49 9.42 -12.52 -4.93
C LEU A 49 10.33 -12.35 -3.70
N LEU A 50 10.82 -11.12 -3.45
CA LEU A 50 11.64 -10.82 -2.28
C LEU A 50 10.87 -11.01 -0.98
N MET A 51 9.59 -10.62 -0.95
CA MET A 51 8.72 -10.81 0.21
C MET A 51 8.54 -12.31 0.52
N THR A 52 8.26 -13.13 -0.50
CA THR A 52 8.17 -14.59 -0.33
C THR A 52 9.48 -15.17 0.20
N LYS A 53 10.63 -14.71 -0.30
CA LYS A 53 11.95 -15.13 0.21
C LYS A 53 12.22 -14.67 1.65
N ALA A 54 11.77 -13.48 2.03
CA ALA A 54 11.88 -13.00 3.42
C ALA A 54 11.06 -13.88 4.38
N TYR A 55 9.85 -14.29 3.98
CA TYR A 55 9.01 -15.22 4.75
C TYR A 55 9.60 -16.64 4.84
N GLU A 56 10.39 -17.06 3.85
CA GLU A 56 11.10 -18.35 3.88
C GLU A 56 12.25 -18.34 4.91
N LEU A 57 12.97 -17.22 5.01
CA LEU A 57 14.19 -17.10 5.85
C LEU A 57 13.91 -16.68 7.29
N THR A 58 12.79 -16.01 7.56
CA THR A 58 12.49 -15.41 8.87
C THR A 58 11.03 -15.64 9.26
N LYS A 59 10.75 -15.64 10.57
CA LYS A 59 9.38 -15.74 11.10
C LYS A 59 8.48 -14.64 10.52
N ALA A 60 7.27 -15.02 10.13
CA ALA A 60 6.29 -14.10 9.54
C ALA A 60 6.00 -12.85 10.38
N GLY A 61 6.05 -12.96 11.72
CA GLY A 61 5.88 -11.81 12.60
C GLY A 61 6.93 -10.71 12.42
N ILE A 62 8.20 -11.08 12.19
CA ILE A 62 9.29 -10.11 11.99
C ILE A 62 9.18 -9.47 10.60
N VAL A 63 8.89 -10.27 9.56
CA VAL A 63 8.68 -9.76 8.19
C VAL A 63 7.47 -8.81 8.13
N GLY A 64 6.40 -9.14 8.86
CA GLY A 64 5.24 -8.27 9.03
C GLY A 64 5.60 -6.94 9.68
N THR A 65 6.40 -6.95 10.75
CA THR A 65 6.92 -5.73 11.38
C THR A 65 7.70 -4.86 10.40
N ILE A 66 8.64 -5.46 9.66
CA ILE A 66 9.46 -4.73 8.70
C ILE A 66 8.60 -4.11 7.59
N SER A 67 7.52 -4.78 7.19
CA SER A 67 6.59 -4.28 6.18
C SER A 67 5.88 -2.97 6.59
N TYR A 68 5.77 -2.66 7.89
CA TYR A 68 5.23 -1.37 8.34
C TYR A 68 6.15 -0.19 8.03
N SER A 69 7.43 -0.41 7.76
CA SER A 69 8.33 0.64 7.28
C SER A 69 7.87 1.27 5.96
N ASN A 70 7.09 0.54 5.15
CA ASN A 70 6.49 1.06 3.92
C ASN A 70 5.66 2.32 4.16
N ILE A 71 5.07 2.48 5.34
CA ILE A 71 4.29 3.68 5.70
C ILE A 71 5.17 4.92 5.68
N VAL A 72 6.39 4.83 6.21
CA VAL A 72 7.34 5.95 6.24
C VAL A 72 7.74 6.33 4.81
N PHE A 73 8.08 5.34 3.99
CA PHE A 73 8.42 5.58 2.58
C PHE A 73 7.24 6.17 1.79
N ALA A 74 6.03 5.66 2.01
CA ALA A 74 4.82 6.16 1.35
C ALA A 74 4.56 7.64 1.68
N VAL A 75 4.71 8.04 2.95
CA VAL A 75 4.56 9.44 3.37
C VAL A 75 5.62 10.33 2.72
N VAL A 76 6.88 9.90 2.73
CA VAL A 76 7.98 10.69 2.14
C VAL A 76 7.77 10.87 0.64
N ILE A 77 7.47 9.79 -0.09
CA ILE A 77 7.24 9.84 -1.53
C ILE A 77 5.95 10.62 -1.86
N GLY A 78 4.88 10.44 -1.09
CA GLY A 78 3.62 11.18 -1.27
C GLY A 78 3.84 12.69 -1.15
N ILE A 79 4.52 13.14 -0.10
CA ILE A 79 4.87 14.56 0.08
C ILE A 79 5.73 15.06 -1.10
N MET A 80 6.69 14.25 -1.58
CA MET A 80 7.50 14.61 -2.76
C MET A 80 6.68 14.72 -4.05
N LEU A 81 5.58 13.97 -4.18
CA LEU A 81 4.67 14.00 -5.32
C LEU A 81 3.60 15.10 -5.21
N GLY A 82 3.54 15.81 -4.08
CA GLY A 82 2.64 16.94 -3.85
C GLY A 82 1.46 16.64 -2.92
N ASP A 83 1.44 15.48 -2.25
CA ASP A 83 0.43 15.20 -1.23
C ASP A 83 0.58 16.16 -0.03
N PRO A 84 -0.53 16.55 0.62
CA PRO A 84 -0.49 17.35 1.84
C PRO A 84 0.35 16.70 2.94
N ILE A 85 1.01 17.54 3.74
CA ILE A 85 1.74 17.06 4.92
C ILE A 85 0.74 16.40 5.88
N PRO A 86 1.03 15.20 6.42
CA PRO A 86 0.13 14.50 7.32
C PRO A 86 -0.21 15.32 8.57
N ASP A 87 -1.49 15.31 8.93
CA ASP A 87 -1.97 15.90 10.19
C ASP A 87 -1.40 15.19 11.43
N ILE A 88 -1.48 15.88 12.57
CA ILE A 88 -1.02 15.37 13.87
C ILE A 88 -1.60 13.99 14.21
N TRP A 89 -2.87 13.74 13.84
CA TRP A 89 -3.55 12.46 14.04
C TRP A 89 -2.99 11.35 13.17
N THR A 90 -2.67 11.67 11.91
CA THR A 90 -2.05 10.72 10.97
C THR A 90 -0.65 10.35 11.44
N VAL A 91 0.14 11.33 11.89
CA VAL A 91 1.48 11.10 12.47
C VAL A 91 1.39 10.21 13.72
N LEU A 92 0.43 10.46 14.60
CA LEU A 92 0.22 9.63 15.80
C LEU A 92 -0.14 8.18 15.43
N GLY A 93 -0.98 7.99 14.42
CA GLY A 93 -1.28 6.67 13.86
C GLY A 93 -0.05 5.96 13.31
N ILE A 94 0.79 6.66 12.54
CA ILE A 94 2.06 6.11 12.00
C ILE A 94 2.98 5.66 13.14
N ILE A 95 3.13 6.48 14.19
CA ILE A 95 3.93 6.14 15.37
C ILE A 95 3.40 4.88 16.05
N LEU A 96 2.08 4.75 16.24
CA LEU A 96 1.47 3.57 16.85
C LEU A 96 1.71 2.30 16.03
N VAL A 97 1.60 2.37 14.70
CA VAL A 97 1.87 1.21 13.83
C VAL A 97 3.34 0.78 13.92
N ILE A 98 4.27 1.73 13.91
CA ILE A 98 5.71 1.45 14.05
C ILE A 98 6.03 0.85 15.42
N LEU A 99 5.46 1.41 16.51
CA LEU A 99 5.63 0.89 17.86
C LEU A 99 5.09 -0.54 18.00
N SER A 100 3.90 -0.81 17.47
CA SER A 100 3.31 -2.14 17.43
C SER A 100 4.23 -3.13 16.70
N GLY A 101 4.76 -2.73 15.54
CA GLY A 101 5.76 -3.48 14.81
C GLY A 101 6.99 -3.80 15.67
N LEU A 102 7.61 -2.79 16.28
CA LEU A 102 8.78 -2.94 17.16
C LEU A 102 8.51 -3.93 18.29
N LEU A 103 7.35 -3.84 18.95
CA LEU A 103 6.96 -4.76 20.03
C LEU A 103 6.88 -6.22 19.57
N VAL A 104 6.44 -6.46 18.33
CA VAL A 104 6.34 -7.82 17.75
C VAL A 104 7.70 -8.35 17.30
N ALA A 105 8.58 -7.48 16.80
CA ALA A 105 9.92 -7.87 16.38
C ALA A 105 10.90 -8.05 17.55
N LEU A 106 10.65 -7.38 18.68
CA LEU A 106 11.43 -7.61 19.90
C LEU A 106 11.30 -9.09 20.30
N PRO A 107 12.43 -9.82 20.43
CA PRO A 107 12.39 -11.22 20.82
C PRO A 107 11.72 -11.33 22.20
N LYS A 108 10.74 -12.22 22.33
CA LYS A 108 10.25 -12.68 23.64
C LYS A 108 11.41 -13.42 24.34
N GLY A 109 12.28 -12.65 24.99
CA GLY A 109 13.43 -13.14 25.74
C GLY A 109 13.50 -12.42 27.07
N LEU A 110 12.74 -12.94 28.05
CA LEU A 110 13.11 -13.06 29.46
C LEU A 110 12.03 -13.92 30.15
N LYS A 111 12.10 -15.23 29.90
CA LYS A 111 11.90 -16.25 30.93
C LYS A 111 13.12 -17.16 30.87
#